data_AF-A0A4R1MPC8-F1
#
_entry.id   AF-A0A4R1MPC8-F1
#
_cell.length_a   1.000
_cell.length_b   1.000
_cell.length_c   1.000
_cell.angle_alpha   90.00
_cell.angle_beta   90.00
_cell.angle_gamma   90.00
#
_symmetry.space_group_name_H-M   'P 1'
#
loop_
_entity.id
_entity.type
_entity.pdbx_description
1 polymer ?
#
loop_
_entity_poly.entity_id
_entity_poly.type
_entity_poly.pdbx_seq_one_letter_code
_entity_poly.pdbx_strand_id
1 'polypeptide(L)'
;MLYPIKELQDIFVDACVRAPDGELVFVSVFGRDGAVQQLYASLHLGIQEGGIRQLTLLDPHSSQPVAVIPIGDPRRLDKYSGRLPKDNLFGNLVHTWIYDESLLNPSKAAGSAWLLVDRDTQAHDDESLQARVWSLIEHLSPIPLLPPWRTPVLDALGAQLVSHLGNTLYAPVGRIHASRVTLPETFGKAISDFVSSGMLTLD
;
A
#
# COMPACT_ATOMS: atom_id res chain seq x y z
N MET A 1 8.78 -13.62 -6.39
CA MET A 1 8.12 -14.90 -6.06
C MET A 1 6.63 -14.73 -6.30
N LEU A 2 5.94 -15.77 -6.81
CA LEU A 2 4.50 -15.74 -7.06
C LEU A 2 3.79 -16.66 -6.05
N TYR A 3 2.78 -16.13 -5.36
CA TYR A 3 1.99 -16.81 -4.35
C TYR A 3 0.64 -17.20 -4.95
N PRO A 4 0.31 -18.49 -5.06
CA PRO A 4 -1.04 -18.92 -5.42
C PRO A 4 -2.06 -18.46 -4.36
N ILE A 5 -3.31 -18.23 -4.76
CA ILE A 5 -4.40 -18.06 -3.79
C ILE A 5 -5.15 -19.38 -3.60
N LYS A 6 -5.67 -19.63 -2.40
CA LYS A 6 -6.43 -20.85 -2.10
C LYS A 6 -7.81 -20.86 -2.75
N GLU A 7 -8.42 -19.69 -2.89
CA GLU A 7 -9.84 -19.55 -3.22
C GLU A 7 -10.14 -19.82 -4.70
N LEU A 8 -9.19 -19.55 -5.61
CA LEU A 8 -9.34 -19.76 -7.05
C LEU A 8 -8.06 -20.32 -7.66
N GLN A 9 -8.22 -21.21 -8.62
CA GLN A 9 -7.12 -21.78 -9.38
C GLN A 9 -6.58 -20.78 -10.41
N ASP A 10 -5.33 -21.00 -10.85
CA ASP A 10 -4.65 -20.20 -11.88
C ASP A 10 -4.57 -18.69 -11.58
N ILE A 11 -4.61 -18.34 -10.30
CA ILE A 11 -4.44 -16.98 -9.79
C ILE A 11 -3.19 -16.93 -8.92
N PHE A 12 -2.29 -16.00 -9.24
CA PHE A 12 -1.02 -15.80 -8.56
C PHE A 12 -0.85 -14.36 -8.15
N VAL A 13 -0.21 -14.12 -7.01
CA VAL A 13 0.02 -12.80 -6.43
C VAL A 13 1.53 -12.56 -6.33
N ASP A 14 2.02 -11.40 -6.74
CA ASP A 14 3.42 -11.00 -6.53
C ASP A 14 3.60 -9.90 -5.47
N ALA A 15 2.50 -9.25 -5.08
CA ALA A 15 2.45 -8.28 -3.99
C ALA A 15 1.09 -8.21 -3.33
N CYS A 16 1.06 -8.10 -2.00
CA CYS A 16 -0.13 -7.82 -1.22
C CYS A 16 0.22 -6.89 -0.04
N VAL A 17 -0.57 -5.82 0.11
CA VAL A 17 -0.49 -4.86 1.21
C VAL A 17 -1.81 -4.87 1.95
N ARG A 18 -1.72 -4.81 3.27
CA ARG A 18 -2.85 -4.77 4.19
C ARG A 18 -2.86 -3.49 5.01
N ALA A 19 -4.04 -3.03 5.38
CA ALA A 19 -4.19 -1.97 6.37
C ALA A 19 -3.75 -2.44 7.77
N PRO A 20 -3.54 -1.50 8.72
CA PRO A 20 -3.18 -1.86 10.10
C PRO A 20 -4.22 -2.74 10.82
N ASP A 21 -5.47 -2.75 10.36
CA ASP A 21 -6.53 -3.66 10.83
C ASP A 21 -6.50 -5.05 10.18
N GLY A 22 -5.66 -5.22 9.14
CA GLY A 22 -5.46 -6.47 8.41
C GLY A 22 -6.24 -6.56 7.10
N GLU A 23 -7.14 -5.61 6.80
CA GLU A 23 -7.94 -5.63 5.57
C GLU A 23 -7.08 -5.38 4.32
N LEU A 24 -7.53 -5.92 3.19
CA LEU A 24 -6.88 -5.73 1.90
C LEU A 24 -6.91 -4.24 1.49
N VAL A 25 -5.73 -3.67 1.22
CA VAL A 25 -5.65 -2.35 0.57
C VAL A 25 -5.02 -2.41 -0.82
N PHE A 26 -4.18 -3.40 -1.10
CA PHE A 26 -3.61 -3.60 -2.43
C PHE A 26 -3.26 -5.06 -2.65
N VAL A 27 -3.57 -5.59 -3.82
CA VAL A 27 -3.03 -6.86 -4.32
C VAL A 27 -2.74 -6.76 -5.81
N SER A 28 -1.60 -7.30 -6.19
CA SER A 28 -1.14 -7.41 -7.57
C SER A 28 -1.25 -8.85 -8.01
N VAL A 29 -2.07 -9.11 -9.03
CA VAL A 29 -2.59 -10.42 -9.38
C VAL A 29 -2.28 -10.75 -10.85
N PHE A 30 -1.83 -11.97 -11.11
CA PHE A 30 -1.63 -12.54 -12.43
C PHE A 30 -2.55 -13.73 -12.63
N GLY A 31 -3.12 -13.84 -13.81
CA GLY A 31 -3.95 -14.98 -14.19
C GLY A 31 -4.47 -14.87 -15.60
N ARG A 32 -5.28 -15.85 -16.01
CA ARG A 32 -6.06 -15.74 -17.26
C ARG A 32 -7.18 -14.72 -17.06
N ASP A 33 -7.55 -14.02 -18.13
CA ASP A 33 -8.59 -12.97 -18.11
C ASP A 33 -9.88 -13.42 -17.40
N GLY A 34 -10.42 -14.59 -17.76
CA GLY A 34 -11.62 -15.13 -17.13
C GLY A 34 -11.47 -15.43 -15.64
N ALA A 35 -10.32 -15.96 -15.21
CA ALA A 35 -10.05 -16.25 -13.81
C ALA A 35 -9.94 -14.96 -12.97
N VAL A 36 -9.28 -13.94 -13.51
CA VAL A 36 -9.15 -12.63 -12.82
C VAL A 36 -10.48 -11.88 -12.77
N GLN A 37 -11.30 -11.97 -13.83
CA GLN A 37 -12.65 -11.42 -13.82
C GLN A 37 -13.54 -12.13 -12.80
N GLN A 38 -13.45 -13.47 -12.72
CA GLN A 38 -14.15 -14.26 -11.72
C GLN A 38 -13.72 -13.84 -10.31
N LEU A 39 -12.42 -13.71 -10.04
CA LEU A 39 -11.90 -13.23 -8.76
C LEU A 39 -12.55 -11.91 -8.38
N TYR A 40 -12.46 -10.89 -9.26
CA TYR A 40 -12.97 -9.56 -8.95
C TYR A 40 -14.49 -9.55 -8.72
N ALA A 41 -15.25 -10.32 -9.51
CA ALA A 41 -16.69 -10.47 -9.32
C ALA A 41 -16.99 -11.12 -7.96
N SER A 42 -16.29 -12.22 -7.62
CA SER A 42 -16.47 -12.92 -6.35
C SER A 42 -16.18 -12.05 -5.13
N LEU A 43 -15.32 -11.04 -5.21
CA LEU A 43 -15.13 -10.08 -4.10
C LEU A 43 -16.42 -9.31 -3.77
N HIS A 44 -17.28 -9.08 -4.75
CA HIS A 44 -18.48 -8.24 -4.64
C HIS A 44 -19.77 -9.04 -4.39
N LEU A 45 -19.77 -10.35 -4.63
CA LEU A 45 -20.95 -11.21 -4.47
C LEU A 45 -21.25 -11.55 -3.00
N GLY A 46 -22.50 -11.89 -2.69
CA GLY A 46 -22.88 -12.47 -1.40
C GLY A 46 -22.24 -13.85 -1.16
N ILE A 47 -22.04 -14.27 0.09
CA ILE A 47 -21.44 -15.59 0.39
C ILE A 47 -22.23 -16.74 -0.26
N GLN A 48 -23.57 -16.64 -0.26
CA GLN A 48 -24.45 -17.64 -0.87
C GLN A 48 -24.39 -17.67 -2.40
N GLU A 49 -23.74 -16.68 -3.02
CA GLU A 49 -23.59 -16.51 -4.47
C GLU A 49 -22.16 -16.82 -4.92
N GLY A 50 -21.34 -17.45 -4.07
CA GLY A 50 -19.91 -17.68 -4.35
C GLY A 50 -19.02 -16.49 -4.03
N GLY A 51 -19.48 -15.60 -3.14
CA GLY A 51 -18.73 -14.47 -2.66
C GLY A 51 -17.50 -14.87 -1.82
N ILE A 52 -16.37 -14.22 -2.09
CA ILE A 52 -15.12 -14.36 -1.35
C ILE A 52 -15.03 -13.22 -0.33
N ARG A 53 -14.65 -13.54 0.91
CA ARG A 53 -14.48 -12.56 2.00
C ARG A 53 -13.05 -12.44 2.50
N GLN A 54 -12.18 -13.32 2.04
CA GLN A 54 -10.76 -13.28 2.33
C GLN A 54 -9.98 -13.91 1.18
N LEU A 55 -8.73 -13.51 1.02
CA LEU A 55 -7.75 -14.20 0.18
C LEU A 55 -6.76 -14.93 1.08
N THR A 56 -6.43 -16.16 0.73
CA THR A 56 -5.41 -16.94 1.43
C THR A 56 -4.23 -17.13 0.48
N LEU A 57 -3.13 -16.43 0.73
CA LEU A 57 -1.89 -16.63 -0.03
C LEU A 57 -1.19 -17.89 0.45
N LEU A 58 -0.82 -18.75 -0.49
CA LEU A 58 -0.12 -19.99 -0.23
C LEU A 58 1.36 -19.85 -0.60
N ASP A 59 2.22 -20.51 0.18
CA ASP A 59 3.61 -20.67 -0.19
C ASP A 59 3.70 -21.61 -1.41
N PRO A 60 4.40 -21.22 -2.49
CA PRO A 60 4.40 -21.97 -3.74
C PRO A 60 5.09 -23.34 -3.65
N HIS A 61 5.89 -23.60 -2.62
CA HIS A 61 6.64 -24.86 -2.47
C HIS A 61 5.96 -25.82 -1.50
N SER A 62 5.45 -25.30 -0.38
CA SER A 62 4.87 -26.09 0.71
C SER A 62 3.34 -26.14 0.71
N SER A 63 2.69 -25.28 -0.10
CA SER A 63 1.24 -25.08 -0.13
C SER A 63 0.63 -24.68 1.22
N GLN A 64 1.45 -24.23 2.17
CA GLN A 64 0.99 -23.75 3.47
C GLN A 64 0.55 -22.29 3.38
N PRO A 65 -0.46 -21.86 4.16
CA PRO A 65 -0.86 -20.46 4.22
C PRO A 65 0.28 -19.56 4.71
N VAL A 66 0.62 -18.54 3.93
CA VAL A 66 1.57 -17.48 4.29
C VAL A 66 0.83 -16.26 4.86
N ALA A 67 -0.38 -16.01 4.34
CA ALA A 67 -1.22 -14.91 4.79
C ALA A 67 -2.70 -15.22 4.55
N VAL A 68 -3.54 -14.84 5.50
CA VAL A 68 -5.00 -14.78 5.33
C VAL A 68 -5.38 -13.30 5.39
N ILE A 69 -6.07 -12.81 4.36
CA ILE A 69 -6.33 -11.39 4.14
C ILE A 69 -7.83 -11.16 4.00
N PRO A 70 -8.50 -10.62 5.03
CA PRO A 70 -9.88 -10.16 4.92
C PRO A 70 -10.03 -9.09 3.83
N ILE A 71 -11.11 -9.14 3.06
CA ILE A 71 -11.38 -8.15 1.99
C ILE A 71 -11.94 -6.84 2.54
N GLY A 72 -12.65 -6.87 3.67
CA GLY A 72 -13.40 -5.71 4.17
C GLY A 72 -14.63 -5.39 3.30
N ASP A 73 -14.94 -4.11 3.14
CA ASP A 73 -15.99 -3.65 2.23
C ASP A 73 -15.48 -3.61 0.78
N PRO A 74 -15.91 -4.52 -0.12
CA PRO A 74 -15.39 -4.58 -1.48
C PRO A 74 -15.69 -3.33 -2.31
N ARG A 75 -16.69 -2.51 -1.93
CA ARG A 75 -17.05 -1.27 -2.64
C ARG A 75 -15.95 -0.19 -2.59
N ARG A 76 -14.98 -0.33 -1.69
CA ARG A 76 -13.80 0.55 -1.61
C ARG A 76 -12.72 0.21 -2.64
N LEU A 77 -12.82 -0.99 -3.24
CA LEU A 77 -11.81 -1.53 -4.13
C LEU A 77 -12.14 -1.18 -5.58
N ASP A 78 -11.13 -0.71 -6.29
CA ASP A 78 -11.12 -0.56 -7.73
C ASP A 78 -10.05 -1.49 -8.35
N LYS A 79 -10.01 -1.57 -9.68
CA LYS A 79 -9.01 -2.36 -10.39
C LYS A 79 -8.39 -1.63 -11.59
N TYR A 80 -7.12 -1.93 -11.81
CA TYR A 80 -6.40 -1.55 -13.02
C TYR A 80 -5.78 -2.79 -13.66
N SER A 81 -6.03 -3.03 -14.94
CA SER A 81 -5.60 -4.26 -15.63
C SER A 81 -4.82 -3.98 -16.91
N GLY A 82 -3.73 -4.71 -17.12
CA GLY A 82 -2.93 -4.72 -18.35
C GLY A 82 -2.74 -6.14 -18.88
N ARG A 83 -2.63 -6.29 -20.20
CA ARG A 83 -2.30 -7.57 -20.84
C ARG A 83 -0.78 -7.73 -20.95
N LEU A 84 -0.26 -8.91 -20.65
CA LEU A 84 1.15 -9.19 -20.89
C LEU A 84 1.43 -9.26 -22.41
N PRO A 85 2.68 -8.98 -22.85
CA PRO A 85 3.08 -9.13 -24.24
C PRO A 85 2.79 -10.53 -24.79
N LYS A 86 2.37 -10.62 -26.05
CA LYS A 86 1.93 -11.89 -26.67
C LYS A 86 3.02 -12.96 -26.75
N ASP A 87 4.29 -12.56 -26.77
CA ASP A 87 5.44 -13.46 -26.90
C ASP A 87 5.88 -14.08 -25.56
N ASN A 88 5.06 -13.98 -24.51
CA ASN A 88 5.35 -14.60 -23.23
C ASN A 88 5.09 -16.12 -23.25
N LEU A 89 5.81 -16.88 -22.41
CA LEU A 89 5.74 -18.34 -22.34
C LEU A 89 4.41 -18.89 -21.79
N PHE A 90 3.57 -18.03 -21.21
CA PHE A 90 2.36 -18.41 -20.47
C PHE A 90 1.07 -18.09 -21.25
N GLY A 91 1.18 -17.54 -22.46
CA GLY A 91 0.05 -17.18 -23.31
C GLY A 91 -0.69 -15.92 -22.84
N ASN A 92 -2.02 -15.92 -22.96
CA ASN A 92 -2.85 -14.75 -22.64
C ASN A 92 -3.01 -14.59 -21.11
N LEU A 93 -1.99 -14.02 -20.47
CA LEU A 93 -2.05 -13.57 -19.08
C LEU A 93 -2.42 -12.09 -19.00
N VAL A 94 -3.15 -11.76 -17.94
CA VAL A 94 -3.41 -10.40 -17.50
C VAL A 94 -2.74 -10.16 -16.17
N HIS A 95 -2.31 -8.93 -15.97
CA HIS A 95 -1.83 -8.40 -14.71
C HIS A 95 -2.85 -7.37 -14.22
N THR A 96 -3.40 -7.60 -13.04
CA THR A 96 -4.43 -6.76 -12.46
C THR A 96 -4.03 -6.34 -11.06
N TRP A 97 -4.08 -5.03 -10.82
CA TRP A 97 -4.04 -4.47 -9.48
C TRP A 97 -5.47 -4.32 -8.99
N ILE A 98 -5.73 -4.79 -7.78
CA ILE A 98 -6.97 -4.52 -7.04
C ILE A 98 -6.56 -3.71 -5.81
N TYR A 99 -7.14 -2.54 -5.64
CA TYR A 99 -6.66 -1.58 -4.66
C TYR A 99 -7.78 -0.75 -4.04
N ASP A 100 -7.59 -0.33 -2.81
CA ASP A 100 -8.44 0.66 -2.14
C ASP A 100 -8.13 2.06 -2.71
N GLU A 101 -9.15 2.83 -3.09
CA GLU A 101 -8.98 4.17 -3.68
C GLU A 101 -8.22 5.14 -2.77
N SER A 102 -8.19 4.91 -1.45
CA SER A 102 -7.39 5.70 -0.50
C SER A 102 -5.89 5.63 -0.76
N LEU A 103 -5.42 4.67 -1.57
CA LEU A 103 -4.02 4.59 -1.99
C LEU A 103 -3.64 5.64 -3.04
N LEU A 104 -4.61 6.20 -3.78
CA LEU A 104 -4.34 7.06 -4.92
C LEU A 104 -3.94 8.48 -4.53
N ASN A 105 -4.54 9.02 -3.46
CA ASN A 105 -4.38 10.43 -3.10
C ASN A 105 -4.19 10.61 -1.58
N PRO A 106 -3.29 11.51 -1.15
CA PRO A 106 -3.21 11.94 0.24
C PRO A 106 -4.56 12.51 0.71
N SER A 107 -5.02 12.09 1.89
CA SER A 107 -6.26 12.59 2.48
C SER A 107 -5.96 13.62 3.55
N LYS A 108 -6.16 14.90 3.24
CA LYS A 108 -6.07 16.00 4.22
C LYS A 108 -7.10 15.83 5.35
N ALA A 109 -8.30 15.36 5.02
CA ALA A 109 -9.36 15.14 6.01
C ALA A 109 -8.98 14.05 7.03
N ALA A 110 -8.31 12.98 6.58
CA ALA A 110 -7.82 11.92 7.45
C ALA A 110 -6.40 12.17 7.97
N GLY A 111 -5.76 13.29 7.60
CA GLY A 111 -4.36 13.59 7.90
C GLY A 111 -3.39 12.47 7.52
N SER A 112 -3.71 11.63 6.53
CA SER A 112 -2.88 10.47 6.21
C SER A 112 -2.79 10.16 4.72
N ALA A 113 -1.69 9.51 4.35
CA ALA A 113 -1.38 9.09 2.98
C ALA A 113 -0.60 7.78 2.98
N TRP A 114 -0.65 7.10 1.84
CA TRP A 114 0.06 5.86 1.60
C TRP A 114 1.30 6.08 0.75
N LEU A 115 2.38 5.36 1.09
CA LEU A 115 3.58 5.28 0.29
C LEU A 115 3.84 3.83 -0.06
N LEU A 116 3.60 3.47 -1.32
CA LEU A 116 3.94 2.17 -1.88
C LEU A 116 5.22 2.31 -2.71
N VAL A 117 6.14 1.36 -2.52
CA VAL A 117 7.44 1.30 -3.20
C VAL A 117 7.66 -0.11 -3.69
N ASP A 118 7.96 -0.24 -4.97
CA ASP A 118 8.39 -1.50 -5.54
C ASP A 118 9.88 -1.72 -5.32
N ARG A 119 10.24 -2.75 -4.55
CA ARG A 119 11.64 -3.06 -4.20
C ARG A 119 12.51 -3.39 -5.40
N ASP A 120 11.93 -3.87 -6.50
CA ASP A 120 12.70 -4.37 -7.64
C ASP A 120 12.95 -3.27 -8.67
N THR A 121 12.06 -2.29 -8.76
CA THR A 121 12.11 -1.23 -9.80
C THR A 121 12.31 0.17 -9.22
N GLN A 122 11.93 0.37 -7.96
CA GLN A 122 11.95 1.65 -7.25
C GLN A 122 12.69 1.56 -5.91
N ALA A 123 13.62 0.61 -5.77
CA ALA A 123 14.65 0.67 -4.73
C ALA A 123 15.59 1.84 -5.04
N HIS A 124 15.08 3.05 -4.82
CA HIS A 124 15.87 4.26 -4.78
C HIS A 124 16.67 4.29 -3.48
N ASP A 125 17.71 5.13 -3.43
CA ASP A 125 18.42 5.41 -2.19
C ASP A 125 17.49 5.99 -1.10
N ASP A 126 17.99 5.99 0.13
CA ASP A 126 17.25 6.50 1.29
C ASP A 126 16.83 7.97 1.12
N GLU A 127 17.62 8.77 0.40
CA GLU A 127 17.34 10.18 0.15
C GLU A 127 16.07 10.38 -0.68
N SER A 128 15.92 9.62 -1.76
CA SER A 128 14.74 9.64 -2.62
C SER A 128 13.48 9.18 -1.88
N LEU A 129 13.59 8.13 -1.05
CA LEU A 129 12.48 7.69 -0.21
C LEU A 129 12.06 8.76 0.79
N GLN A 130 13.03 9.38 1.47
CA GLN A 130 12.73 10.50 2.36
C GLN A 130 12.12 11.70 1.62
N ALA A 131 12.51 11.96 0.37
CA ALA A 131 11.93 13.06 -0.42
C ALA A 131 10.45 12.80 -0.74
N ARG A 132 10.09 11.53 -1.05
CA ARG A 132 8.70 11.13 -1.25
C ARG A 132 7.88 11.22 0.04
N VAL A 133 8.45 10.79 1.17
CA VAL A 133 7.83 10.95 2.49
C VAL A 133 7.59 12.43 2.81
N TRP A 134 8.59 13.28 2.60
CA TRP A 134 8.48 14.72 2.83
C TRP A 134 7.39 15.36 1.96
N SER A 135 7.34 15.01 0.67
CA SER A 135 6.27 15.46 -0.22
C SER A 135 4.90 15.08 0.33
N LEU A 136 4.70 13.88 0.87
CA LEU A 136 3.43 13.50 1.49
C LEU A 136 3.12 14.34 2.73
N ILE A 137 4.11 14.61 3.58
CA ILE A 137 3.97 15.49 4.76
C ILE A 137 3.55 16.90 4.33
N GLU A 138 4.19 17.48 3.31
CA GLU A 138 3.82 18.79 2.77
C GLU A 138 2.38 18.81 2.25
N HIS A 139 1.96 17.76 1.53
CA HIS A 139 0.59 17.65 1.02
C HIS A 139 -0.45 17.51 2.14
N LEU A 140 -0.11 16.84 3.24
CA LEU A 140 -1.02 16.63 4.38
C LEU A 140 -1.03 17.81 5.34
N SER A 141 0.05 18.59 5.40
CA SER A 141 0.24 19.63 6.41
C SER A 141 -0.86 20.70 6.37
N PRO A 142 -1.44 21.08 7.52
CA PRO A 142 -2.38 22.19 7.61
C PRO A 142 -1.70 23.57 7.51
N ILE A 143 -0.36 23.61 7.60
CA ILE A 143 0.45 24.83 7.54
C ILE A 143 1.54 24.69 6.47
N PRO A 144 1.97 25.79 5.83
CA PRO A 144 3.11 25.77 4.92
C PRO A 144 4.38 25.32 5.65
N LEU A 145 5.15 24.42 5.04
CA LEU A 145 6.45 23.98 5.52
C LEU A 145 7.54 24.52 4.59
N LEU A 146 8.64 25.01 5.16
CA LEU A 146 9.77 25.49 4.36
C LEU A 146 10.69 24.31 3.99
N PRO A 147 11.30 24.32 2.78
CA PRO A 147 12.25 23.29 2.37
C PRO A 147 13.38 22.97 3.38
N PRO A 148 14.05 23.96 4.02
CA PRO A 148 15.09 23.66 5.02
C PRO A 148 14.56 22.95 6.26
N TRP A 149 13.24 22.95 6.51
CA TRP A 149 12.64 22.28 7.68
C TRP A 149 12.55 20.76 7.52
N ARG A 150 12.78 20.22 6.32
CA ARG A 150 12.66 18.78 6.03
C ARG A 150 13.45 17.94 7.04
N THR A 151 14.76 18.15 7.11
CA THR A 151 15.65 17.36 7.95
C THR A 151 15.29 17.47 9.44
N PRO A 152 15.21 18.68 10.05
CA PRO A 152 14.90 18.79 11.48
C PRO A 152 13.51 18.25 11.85
N VAL A 153 12.50 18.38 10.97
CA VAL A 153 11.17 17.80 11.21
C VAL A 153 11.20 16.28 11.12
N LEU A 154 11.86 15.71 10.11
CA LEU A 154 11.98 14.25 9.97
C LEU A 154 12.80 13.64 11.10
N ASP A 155 13.87 14.29 11.54
CA ASP A 155 14.69 13.81 12.67
C ASP A 155 13.90 13.83 13.99
N ALA A 156 13.12 14.90 14.24
CA ALA A 156 12.38 15.06 15.49
C ALA A 156 11.08 14.24 15.55
N LEU A 157 10.36 14.13 14.42
CA LEU A 157 8.99 13.58 14.37
C LEU A 157 8.85 12.35 13.48
N GLY A 158 9.83 12.02 12.63
CA GLY A 158 9.69 11.01 11.57
C GLY A 158 9.18 9.65 12.05
N ALA A 159 9.69 9.16 13.19
CA ALA A 159 9.24 7.90 13.77
C ALA A 159 7.76 7.89 14.21
N GLN A 160 7.20 9.06 14.50
CA GLN A 160 5.77 9.23 14.84
C GLN A 160 4.92 9.42 13.58
N LEU A 161 5.47 10.09 12.55
CA LEU A 161 4.75 10.41 11.32
C LEU A 161 4.69 9.26 10.33
N VAL A 162 5.69 8.36 10.33
CA VAL A 162 5.84 7.30 9.34
C VAL A 162 5.73 5.93 9.99
N SER A 163 4.67 5.20 9.67
CA SER A 163 4.48 3.82 10.06
C SER A 163 4.89 2.89 8.93
N HIS A 164 6.03 2.21 9.09
CA HIS A 164 6.50 1.20 8.15
C HIS A 164 5.76 -0.12 8.37
N LEU A 165 4.97 -0.56 7.39
CA LEU A 165 4.14 -1.75 7.57
C LEU A 165 4.93 -3.05 7.64
N GLY A 166 6.16 -3.08 7.13
CA GLY A 166 7.06 -4.24 7.22
C GLY A 166 7.34 -4.71 8.65
N ASN A 167 7.18 -3.83 9.65
CA ASN A 167 7.42 -4.13 11.07
C ASN A 167 6.12 -4.41 11.84
N THR A 168 5.00 -4.61 11.15
CA THR A 168 3.67 -4.81 11.76
C THR A 168 3.21 -6.26 11.65
N LEU A 169 2.15 -6.62 12.38
CA LEU A 169 1.53 -7.94 12.32
C LEU A 169 1.09 -8.32 10.89
N TYR A 170 0.72 -7.32 10.08
CA TYR A 170 0.22 -7.50 8.73
C TYR A 170 1.23 -7.03 7.67
N ALA A 171 2.51 -7.34 7.89
CA ALA A 171 3.60 -6.98 6.97
C ALA A 171 3.27 -7.30 5.50
N PRO A 172 3.63 -6.42 4.54
CA PRO A 172 3.40 -6.69 3.11
C PRO A 172 4.03 -8.01 2.68
N VAL A 173 3.34 -8.73 1.79
CA VAL A 173 3.83 -9.97 1.17
C VAL A 173 4.29 -9.65 -0.24
N GLY A 174 5.49 -10.10 -0.61
CA GLY A 174 6.01 -9.95 -1.96
C GLY A 174 6.91 -8.73 -2.17
N ARG A 175 6.78 -8.08 -3.34
CA ARG A 175 7.74 -7.05 -3.78
C ARG A 175 7.47 -5.61 -3.32
N ILE A 176 6.27 -5.32 -2.82
CA ILE A 176 5.88 -3.96 -2.43
C ILE A 176 6.23 -3.71 -0.96
N HIS A 177 7.03 -2.69 -0.71
CA HIS A 177 7.11 -2.06 0.60
C HIS A 177 6.00 -1.02 0.74
N ALA A 178 5.38 -0.97 1.91
CA ALA A 178 4.32 -0.02 2.22
C ALA A 178 4.62 0.72 3.51
N SER A 179 4.42 2.03 3.49
CA SER A 179 4.42 2.87 4.68
C SER A 179 3.19 3.75 4.69
N ARG A 180 2.71 4.09 5.88
CA ARG A 180 1.63 5.05 6.07
C ARG A 180 2.18 6.31 6.72
N VAL A 181 1.98 7.45 6.07
CA VAL A 181 2.29 8.77 6.64
C VAL A 181 1.03 9.30 7.31
N THR A 182 1.13 9.70 8.56
CA THR A 182 0.00 10.26 9.33
C THR A 182 0.47 11.48 10.11
N LEU A 183 -0.21 12.61 9.93
CA LEU A 183 0.01 13.80 10.75
C LEU A 183 -0.95 13.78 11.95
N PRO A 184 -0.44 13.76 13.19
CA PRO A 184 -1.30 13.88 14.36
C PRO A 184 -1.92 15.28 14.43
N GLU A 185 -3.04 15.43 15.14
CA GLU A 185 -3.68 16.74 15.37
C GLU A 185 -2.73 17.75 16.05
N THR A 186 -1.77 17.25 16.82
CA THR A 186 -0.73 18.04 17.50
C THR A 186 0.39 18.50 16.58
N PHE A 187 0.42 18.09 15.30
CA PHE A 187 1.51 18.42 14.37
C PHE A 187 1.73 19.93 14.22
N GLY A 188 0.65 20.70 14.01
CA GLY A 188 0.76 22.16 13.86
C GLY A 188 1.32 22.85 15.11
N LYS A 189 0.95 22.35 16.30
CA LYS A 189 1.51 22.82 17.57
C LYS A 189 2.99 22.48 17.69
N ALA A 190 3.39 21.27 17.32
CA ALA A 190 4.79 20.86 17.36
C ALA A 190 5.67 21.74 16.46
N ILE A 191 5.23 22.05 15.23
CA ILE A 191 5.94 22.96 14.34
C ILE A 191 6.03 24.38 14.94
N SER A 192 4.93 24.89 15.51
CA SER A 192 4.91 26.19 16.19
C SER A 192 5.91 26.26 17.36
N ASP A 193 5.99 25.19 18.16
CA ASP A 193 6.92 25.08 19.28
C ASP A 193 8.37 25.05 18.78
N PHE A 194 8.65 24.36 17.67
CA PHE A 194 9.97 24.32 17.05
C PHE A 194 10.43 25.66 16.46
N VAL A 195 9.52 26.44 15.87
CA VAL A 195 9.84 27.80 15.41
C VAL A 195 10.11 28.70 16.62
N SER A 196 9.29 28.61 17.66
CA SER A 196 9.41 29.44 18.87
C SER A 196 10.69 29.15 19.66
N SER A 197 11.19 27.90 19.62
CA SER A 197 12.44 27.50 20.25
C SER A 197 13.69 27.80 19.42
N GLY A 198 13.52 28.27 18.17
CA GLY A 198 14.62 28.49 17.23
C GLY A 198 15.17 27.23 16.58
N MET A 199 14.50 26.07 16.75
CA MET A 199 14.88 24.82 16.08
C MET A 199 14.57 24.85 14.58
N LEU A 200 13.49 25.53 14.18
CA LEU A 200 13.16 25.82 12.78
C LEU A 200 13.38 27.30 12.49
N THR A 201 14.30 27.58 11.57
CA THR A 201 14.67 28.94 11.14
C THR A 201 14.17 29.22 9.73
N LEU A 202 14.13 30.49 9.33
CA LEU A 202 13.74 30.89 7.97
C LEU A 202 14.89 30.80 6.95
N ASP A 203 16.10 30.51 7.43
CA ASP A 203 17.37 30.53 6.70
C ASP A 203 17.90 29.11 6.44
#